data_AF-A0A5K1FYW4-F1
#
_entry.id   AF-A0A5K1FYW4-F1
#
_cell.length_a   1.000
_cell.length_b   1.000
_cell.length_c   1.000
_cell.angle_alpha   90.00
_cell.angle_beta   90.00
_cell.angle_gamma   90.00
#
_symmetry.space_group_name_H-M   'P 1'
#
loop_
_entity.id
_entity.type
_entity.pdbx_description
1 polymer ?
#
loop_
_entity_poly.entity_id
_entity_poly.type
_entity_poly.pdbx_seq_one_letter_code
_entity_poly.pdbx_strand_id
1 'polypeptide(L)'
;YLDYNIELSKIKQRGKVMEYQAEFEEVSNMVSGWPVEALIGTFDGLKEYHIEVQAATPQSLLEAFELERIAEEKSTRFLNGWKESRISRQSPNRNLAVTKDLRE
;
A
#
# COMPACT_ATOMS: atom_id res chain seq x y z
N TYR A 1 -17.17 29.52 0.68
CA TYR A 1 -16.84 28.86 -0.58
C TYR A 1 -15.75 27.87 -0.26
N LEU A 2 -15.94 26.58 -0.55
CA LEU A 2 -14.91 25.57 -0.35
C LEU A 2 -13.93 25.68 -1.53
N ASP A 3 -12.62 25.78 -1.26
CA ASP A 3 -11.61 25.80 -2.31
C ASP A 3 -11.12 24.36 -2.51
N TYR A 4 -11.65 23.69 -3.52
CA TYR A 4 -11.30 22.30 -3.83
C TYR A 4 -9.83 22.12 -4.20
N ASN A 5 -9.14 23.17 -4.66
CA ASN A 5 -7.70 23.11 -4.91
C ASN A 5 -6.93 22.95 -3.60
N ILE A 6 -7.36 23.68 -2.57
CA ILE A 6 -6.79 23.58 -1.23
C ILE A 6 -7.14 22.21 -0.62
N GLU A 7 -8.37 21.75 -0.77
CA GLU A 7 -8.78 20.43 -0.27
C GLU A 7 -8.00 19.30 -0.94
N LEU A 8 -7.84 19.31 -2.26
CA LEU A 8 -7.06 18.32 -3.00
C LEU A 8 -5.61 18.26 -2.51
N SER A 9 -4.98 19.42 -2.25
CA SER A 9 -3.60 19.49 -1.76
C SER A 9 -3.39 18.93 -0.34
N LYS A 10 -4.48 18.75 0.43
CA LYS A 10 -4.43 18.24 1.81
C LYS A 10 -4.60 16.72 1.88
N ILE A 11 -5.12 16.09 0.81
CA ILE A 11 -5.37 14.66 0.78
C ILE A 11 -4.02 13.93 0.80
N LYS A 12 -3.90 12.99 1.72
CA LYS A 12 -2.70 12.17 1.88
C LYS A 12 -3.11 10.75 2.18
N GLN A 13 -2.42 9.79 1.59
CA GLN A 13 -2.67 8.40 1.93
C GLN A 13 -2.28 8.13 3.38
N ARG A 14 -3.24 7.71 4.20
CA ARG A 14 -3.04 7.28 5.61
C ARG A 14 -3.33 5.80 5.84
N GLY A 15 -3.98 5.16 4.88
CA GLY A 15 -4.47 3.79 4.96
C GLY A 15 -4.28 3.08 3.64
N LYS A 16 -5.27 2.28 3.25
CA LYS A 16 -5.17 1.49 2.02
C LYS A 16 -5.22 2.38 0.78
N VAL A 17 -4.53 1.95 -0.28
CA VAL A 17 -4.54 2.66 -1.57
C VAL A 17 -5.97 2.88 -2.08
N MET A 18 -6.84 1.88 -1.94
CA MET A 18 -8.25 1.96 -2.35
C MET A 18 -9.05 3.07 -1.64
N GLU A 19 -8.78 3.30 -0.35
CA GLU A 19 -9.48 4.33 0.43
C GLU A 19 -9.00 5.72 0.01
N TYR A 20 -7.70 5.86 -0.19
CA TYR A 20 -7.09 7.08 -0.69
C TYR A 20 -7.54 7.42 -2.11
N GLN A 21 -7.65 6.43 -2.99
CA GLN A 21 -8.16 6.61 -4.35
C GLN A 21 -9.57 7.19 -4.34
N ALA A 22 -10.47 6.62 -3.55
CA ALA A 22 -11.84 7.09 -3.46
C ALA A 22 -11.92 8.56 -2.99
N GLU A 23 -11.16 8.92 -1.95
CA GLU A 23 -11.12 10.30 -1.43
C GLU A 23 -10.51 11.28 -2.46
N PHE A 24 -9.43 10.88 -3.13
CA PHE A 24 -8.77 11.70 -4.12
C PHE A 24 -9.63 11.91 -5.37
N GLU A 25 -10.30 10.87 -5.86
CA GLU A 25 -11.22 10.95 -7.00
C GLU A 25 -12.44 11.82 -6.67
N GLU A 26 -13.00 11.73 -5.47
CA GLU A 26 -14.13 12.57 -5.04
C GLU A 26 -13.77 14.06 -5.11
N VAL A 27 -12.61 14.46 -4.60
CA VAL A 27 -12.21 15.88 -4.58
C VAL A 27 -11.66 16.33 -5.92
N SER A 28 -10.94 15.48 -6.65
CA SER A 28 -10.38 15.83 -7.97
C SER A 28 -11.48 16.03 -9.03
N ASN A 29 -12.60 15.33 -8.92
CA ASN A 29 -13.77 15.57 -9.77
C ASN A 29 -14.43 16.94 -9.51
N MET A 30 -14.13 17.58 -8.38
CA MET A 30 -14.68 18.89 -8.00
C MET A 30 -13.74 20.05 -8.36
N VAL A 31 -12.48 19.79 -8.73
CA VAL A 31 -11.57 20.85 -9.21
C VAL A 31 -11.78 21.09 -10.71
N SER A 32 -11.85 22.35 -11.12
CA SER A 32 -11.97 22.75 -12.52
C SER A 32 -10.68 23.37 -13.03
N GLY A 33 -10.26 23.03 -14.24
CA GLY A 33 -9.13 23.68 -14.92
C GLY A 33 -7.75 23.12 -14.59
N TRP A 34 -7.67 22.00 -13.89
CA TRP A 34 -6.42 21.30 -13.64
C TRP A 34 -6.04 20.39 -14.81
N PRO A 35 -4.83 20.53 -15.38
CA PRO A 35 -4.32 19.55 -16.32
C PRO A 35 -3.99 18.25 -15.58
N VAL A 36 -4.02 17.12 -16.29
CA VAL A 36 -3.80 15.78 -15.70
C VAL A 36 -2.43 15.70 -15.02
N GLU A 37 -1.43 16.33 -15.60
CA GLU A 37 -0.07 16.40 -15.07
C GLU A 37 -0.01 17.11 -13.71
N ALA A 38 -0.85 18.12 -13.48
CA ALA A 38 -0.92 18.80 -12.18
C ALA A 38 -1.61 17.92 -11.13
N LEU A 39 -2.60 17.12 -11.52
CA LEU A 39 -3.24 16.15 -10.64
C LEU A 39 -2.25 15.04 -10.25
N ILE A 40 -1.51 14.50 -11.22
CA ILE A 40 -0.43 13.52 -10.98
C ILE A 40 0.68 14.14 -10.11
N GLY A 41 1.01 15.41 -10.28
CA GLY A 41 1.98 16.11 -9.44
C GLY A 41 1.50 16.34 -7.99
N THR A 42 0.18 16.34 -7.76
CA THR A 42 -0.42 16.52 -6.42
C THR A 42 -0.70 15.20 -5.72
N PHE A 43 -0.77 14.11 -6.49
CA PHE A 43 -0.84 12.76 -5.97
C PHE A 43 0.36 12.48 -5.07
N ASP A 44 0.11 12.39 -3.76
CA ASP A 44 1.08 12.15 -2.68
C ASP A 44 0.63 10.89 -1.94
N GLY A 45 1.03 9.76 -2.51
CA GLY A 45 0.81 8.43 -1.95
C GLY A 45 1.66 8.14 -0.72
N LEU A 46 1.62 6.91 -0.21
CA LEU A 46 2.51 6.52 0.88
C LEU A 46 3.96 6.52 0.39
N LYS A 47 4.86 7.21 1.11
CA LYS A 47 6.30 7.28 0.78
C LYS A 47 6.96 5.93 0.51
N GLU A 48 6.48 4.86 1.15
CA GLU A 48 6.96 3.49 0.95
C GLU A 48 6.76 3.00 -0.48
N TYR A 49 5.63 3.36 -1.11
CA TYR A 49 5.22 2.91 -2.44
C TYR A 49 5.52 3.97 -3.50
N HIS A 50 5.35 5.24 -3.13
CA HIS A 50 5.39 6.38 -4.02
C HIS A 50 6.71 6.54 -4.78
N ILE A 51 7.84 6.11 -4.22
CA ILE A 51 9.14 6.14 -4.91
C ILE A 51 9.14 5.23 -6.16
N GLU A 52 8.58 4.01 -6.03
CA GLU A 52 8.46 3.06 -7.15
C GLU A 52 7.48 3.58 -8.20
N VAL A 53 6.39 4.21 -7.77
CA VAL A 53 5.39 4.83 -8.65
C VAL A 53 5.97 6.00 -9.44
N GLN A 54 6.69 6.93 -8.78
CA GLN A 54 7.32 8.07 -9.44
C GLN A 54 8.37 7.64 -10.47
N ALA A 55 9.14 6.59 -10.16
CA ALA A 55 10.14 6.03 -11.09
C ALA A 55 9.51 5.46 -12.37
N ALA A 56 8.25 5.01 -12.31
CA ALA A 56 7.50 4.50 -13.45
C ALA A 56 6.87 5.61 -14.32
N THR A 57 6.93 6.87 -13.90
CA THR A 57 6.46 8.04 -14.66
C THR A 57 5.03 7.90 -15.21
N PRO A 58 4.02 7.72 -14.33
CA PRO A 58 2.65 7.50 -14.77
C PRO A 58 2.14 8.66 -15.62
N GLN A 59 1.39 8.34 -16.66
CA GLN A 59 0.80 9.29 -17.62
C GLN A 59 -0.69 9.56 -17.33
N SER A 60 -1.25 8.87 -16.33
CA SER A 60 -2.62 9.08 -15.87
C SER A 60 -2.74 8.82 -14.37
N LEU A 61 -3.77 9.39 -13.73
CA LEU A 61 -4.09 9.08 -12.34
C LEU A 61 -4.41 7.60 -12.16
N LEU A 62 -5.14 7.00 -13.09
CA LEU A 62 -5.46 5.58 -13.07
C LEU A 62 -4.19 4.71 -13.02
N GLU A 63 -3.20 5.04 -13.85
CA GLU A 63 -1.91 4.35 -13.85
C GLU A 63 -1.14 4.56 -12.54
N ALA A 64 -1.14 5.78 -12.00
CA ALA A 64 -0.52 6.07 -10.72
C ALA A 64 -1.13 5.22 -9.58
N PHE A 65 -2.46 5.13 -9.51
CA PHE A 65 -3.16 4.30 -8.52
C PHE A 65 -2.90 2.80 -8.71
N GLU A 66 -2.88 2.31 -9.96
CA GLU A 66 -2.62 0.90 -10.21
C GLU A 66 -1.19 0.50 -9.83
N LEU A 67 -0.20 1.35 -10.15
CA LEU A 67 1.18 1.16 -9.73
C LEU A 67 1.31 1.16 -8.20
N GLU A 68 0.61 2.07 -7.51
CA GLU A 68 0.65 2.12 -6.05
C GLU A 68 -0.02 0.91 -5.40
N ARG A 69 -1.11 0.40 -5.99
CA ARG A 69 -1.79 -0.84 -5.56
C ARG A 69 -0.89 -2.06 -5.72
N ILE A 70 -0.15 -2.15 -6.83
CA ILE A 70 0.84 -3.22 -7.06
C ILE A 70 1.96 -3.16 -6.00
N ALA A 71 2.45 -1.95 -5.69
CA ALA A 71 3.48 -1.75 -4.67
C ALA A 71 2.98 -2.11 -3.25
N GLU A 72 1.74 -1.73 -2.90
CA GLU A 72 1.08 -2.11 -1.64
C GLU A 72 0.94 -3.63 -1.51
N GLU A 73 0.51 -4.31 -2.58
CA GLU A 73 0.35 -5.77 -2.60
C GLU A 73 1.71 -6.48 -2.43
N LYS A 74 2.74 -6.02 -3.14
CA LYS A 74 4.11 -6.53 -3.04
C LYS A 74 4.65 -6.39 -1.60
N SER A 75 4.45 -5.23 -0.97
CA SER A 75 4.85 -5.01 0.43
C SER A 75 4.08 -5.95 1.37
N THR A 76 2.76 -6.06 1.20
CA THR A 76 1.91 -6.95 2.01
C THR A 76 2.36 -8.42 1.92
N ARG A 77 2.63 -8.91 0.71
CA ARG A 77 3.12 -10.29 0.49
C ARG A 77 4.49 -10.51 1.16
N PHE A 78 5.41 -9.55 1.02
CA PHE A 78 6.71 -9.62 1.68
C PHE A 78 6.58 -9.68 3.20
N LEU A 79 5.79 -8.78 3.80
CA LEU A 79 5.52 -8.74 5.24
C LEU A 79 4.91 -10.04 5.76
N ASN A 80 3.96 -10.63 5.02
CA ASN A 80 3.33 -11.89 5.42
C ASN A 80 4.32 -13.06 5.38
N GLY A 81 5.10 -13.21 4.30
CA GLY A 81 6.15 -14.24 4.23
C GLY A 81 7.22 -14.07 5.31
N TRP A 82 7.54 -12.82 5.68
CA TRP A 82 8.48 -12.52 6.76
C TRP A 82 7.93 -12.90 8.15
N LYS A 83 6.62 -12.68 8.39
CA LYS A 83 5.94 -13.09 9.61
C LYS A 83 5.89 -14.62 9.73
N GLU A 84 5.50 -15.32 8.66
CA GLU A 84 5.46 -16.79 8.61
C GLU A 84 6.84 -17.42 8.87
N SER A 85 7.88 -16.85 8.26
CA SER A 85 9.27 -17.28 8.49
C SER A 85 9.72 -17.10 9.94
N ARG A 86 9.30 -16.02 10.61
CA ARG A 86 9.58 -15.82 12.04
C ARG A 86 8.86 -16.81 12.93
N ILE A 87 7.57 -17.08 12.66
CA ILE A 87 6.76 -18.02 13.44
C ILE A 87 7.32 -19.46 13.30
N SER A 88 7.75 -19.85 12.11
CA SER A 88 8.39 -21.14 11.87
C SER A 88 9.70 -21.29 12.66
N ARG A 89 10.54 -20.25 12.72
CA ARG A 89 11.80 -20.25 13.50
C ARG A 89 11.60 -20.31 15.01
N GLN A 90 10.47 -19.83 15.53
CA GLN A 90 10.17 -19.77 16.96
C GLN A 90 9.41 -20.98 17.49
N SER A 91 8.98 -21.92 16.64
CA SER A 91 8.24 -23.10 17.05
C SER A 91 9.18 -24.13 17.72
N PRO A 92 9.05 -24.43 19.02
CA PRO A 92 9.78 -25.53 19.63
C PRO A 92 9.16 -26.84 19.13
N ASN A 93 9.99 -27.68 18.54
CA ASN A 93 9.62 -28.98 18.00
C ASN A 93 9.04 -29.87 19.14
N ARG A 94 7.71 -30.04 19.21
CA ARG A 94 7.03 -30.84 20.25
C ARG A 94 7.12 -32.36 20.04
N ASN A 95 7.89 -32.83 19.06
CA ASN A 95 7.98 -34.25 18.72
C ASN A 95 9.36 -34.85 19.02
N LEU A 96 9.83 -34.76 20.27
CA LEU A 96 10.92 -35.59 20.76
C LEU A 96 10.43 -36.53 21.87
N ALA A 97 10.21 -37.78 21.47
CA ALA A 97 10.26 -39.01 22.28
C ALA A 97 9.20 -39.24 23.38
N VAL A 98 7.95 -39.48 22.96
CA VAL A 98 7.19 -40.61 23.54
C VAL A 98 7.81 -41.88 22.97
N THR A 99 8.60 -42.59 23.79
CA THR A 99 8.80 -44.05 23.83
C THR A 99 10.11 -44.34 24.57
N LYS A 100 10.07 -44.33 25.90
CA LYS A 100 11.10 -44.97 26.73
C LYS A 100 10.47 -45.62 27.97
N ASP A 101 9.39 -46.35 27.75
CA ASP A 101 8.90 -47.32 28.71
C ASP A 101 8.30 -48.45 27.89
N LEU A 102 9.04 -49.56 27.80
CA LEU A 102 8.60 -50.93 27.51
C LEU A 102 9.86 -51.75 27.21
N ARG A 103 10.55 -52.17 28.27
CA ARG A 103 11.09 -53.53 28.32
C ARG A 103 11.27 -53.97 29.77
N GLU A 104 10.73 -55.17 29.98
CA GLU A 104 10.62 -55.98 31.20
C GLU A 104 11.94 -56.19 31.96
#